data_AF-A0A939HWB5-F1
#
_entry.id   AF-A0A939HWB5-F1
#
_cell.length_a   1.000
_cell.length_b   1.000
_cell.length_c   1.000
_cell.angle_alpha   90.00
_cell.angle_beta   90.00
_cell.angle_gamma   90.00
#
_symmetry.space_group_name_H-M   'P 1'
#
loop_
_entity.id
_entity.type
_entity.pdbx_description
1 polymer ?
#
loop_
_entity_poly.entity_id
_entity_poly.type
_entity_poly.pdbx_seq_one_letter_code
_entity_poly.pdbx_strand_id
1 'polypeptide(L)'
;MNIVFTKGPRKLDAAIGTIYFLTRPHPTTDDMRLLYSLAGKATQEFNSRAFTEADNLPEINAAWQETKKTVWKTAKLLLSQPLMASRLGEDLFKSFTANIMVAILQTIGRGMRNGCPVQVYFVDAAWAINSTKDKPDTGRYSMLVQMRIILEECIKHPEPVIREIYRELYGAFLDPLQRIEGVKFPSSLRSVSSLAEEEATDAEDEMDDFSPLLEM
;
A
#
# COMPACT_ATOMS: atom_id res chain seq x y z
N MET A 1 22.69 5.26 6.27
CA MET A 1 23.41 4.49 7.30
C MET A 1 22.95 3.03 7.21
N ASN A 2 23.86 2.06 7.18
CA ASN A 2 23.51 0.62 7.17
C ASN A 2 23.58 0.09 8.60
N ILE A 3 22.47 -0.45 9.13
CA ILE A 3 22.38 -0.94 10.50
C ILE A 3 22.52 -2.47 10.45
N VAL A 4 23.76 -2.91 10.38
CA VAL A 4 24.14 -4.32 10.27
C VAL A 4 25.26 -4.64 11.23
N PHE A 5 25.40 -5.91 11.59
CA PHE A 5 26.58 -6.36 12.31
C PHE A 5 27.83 -6.17 11.45
N THR A 6 28.82 -5.45 11.98
CA THR A 6 30.06 -5.12 11.25
C THR A 6 31.17 -6.16 11.44
N LYS A 7 31.07 -6.98 12.48
CA LYS A 7 32.06 -8.00 12.88
C LYS A 7 31.36 -9.26 13.42
N GLY A 8 32.11 -10.35 13.54
CA GLY A 8 31.63 -11.62 14.11
C GLY A 8 30.95 -12.53 13.08
N PRO A 9 30.41 -13.68 13.53
CA PRO A 9 29.83 -14.70 12.65
C PRO A 9 28.57 -14.24 11.91
N ARG A 10 27.88 -13.20 12.41
CA ARG A 10 26.66 -12.62 11.82
C ARG A 10 26.93 -11.38 10.97
N LYS A 11 28.16 -11.22 10.47
CA LYS A 11 28.54 -10.02 9.70
C LYS A 11 27.58 -9.84 8.51
N LEU A 12 27.10 -8.60 8.31
CA LEU A 12 26.11 -8.19 7.29
C LEU A 12 24.66 -8.55 7.58
N ASP A 13 24.36 -9.36 8.60
CA ASP A 13 22.98 -9.59 9.05
C ASP A 13 22.37 -8.28 9.55
N ALA A 14 21.04 -8.17 9.42
CA ALA A 14 20.30 -7.09 10.03
C ALA A 14 20.51 -7.07 11.55
N ALA A 15 20.84 -5.90 12.09
CA ALA A 15 20.91 -5.70 13.54
C ALA A 15 19.57 -5.27 14.15
N ILE A 16 18.54 -5.06 13.32
CA ILE A 16 17.18 -4.69 13.74
C ILE A 16 16.24 -5.85 13.40
N GLY A 17 15.60 -6.43 14.42
CA GLY A 17 14.60 -7.49 14.27
C GLY A 17 13.15 -7.02 14.43
N THR A 18 12.93 -5.79 14.91
CA THR A 18 11.58 -5.27 15.19
C THR A 18 11.48 -3.80 14.86
N ILE A 19 10.37 -3.39 14.25
CA ILE A 19 10.10 -2.00 13.83
C ILE A 19 8.68 -1.62 14.28
N TYR A 20 8.56 -0.47 14.96
CA TYR A 20 7.29 0.10 15.39
C TYR A 20 7.02 1.41 14.64
N PHE A 21 5.91 1.45 13.89
CA PHE A 21 5.39 2.68 13.28
C PHE A 21 4.34 3.29 14.22
N LEU A 22 4.80 4.21 15.07
CA LEU A 22 3.98 4.86 16.10
C LEU A 22 2.95 5.84 15.53
N THR A 23 3.22 6.43 14.37
CA THR A 23 2.32 7.36 13.68
C THR A 23 2.46 7.17 12.18
N ARG A 24 1.45 7.59 11.41
CA ARG A 24 1.56 7.65 9.94
C ARG A 24 2.58 8.72 9.57
N PRO A 25 3.60 8.39 8.74
CA PRO A 25 4.48 9.41 8.21
C PRO A 25 3.64 10.43 7.44
N HIS A 26 3.69 11.70 7.84
CA HIS A 26 2.97 12.77 7.19
C HIS A 26 3.97 13.68 6.47
N PRO A 27 3.73 14.03 5.20
CA PRO A 27 4.55 15.03 4.52
C PRO A 27 4.50 16.35 5.30
N THR A 28 5.63 17.05 5.32
CA THR A 28 5.69 18.43 5.84
C THR A 28 4.87 19.35 4.94
N THR A 29 4.46 20.51 5.44
CA THR A 29 3.69 21.51 4.67
C THR A 29 4.40 21.93 3.38
N ASP A 30 5.73 21.91 3.35
CA ASP A 30 6.55 22.26 2.19
C ASP A 30 6.91 21.04 1.30
N ASP A 31 6.33 19.85 1.58
CA ASP A 31 6.66 18.64 0.83
C ASP A 31 5.98 18.61 -0.55
N MET A 32 6.80 18.82 -1.58
CA MET A 32 6.39 18.82 -2.98
C MET A 32 6.44 17.43 -3.64
N ARG A 33 6.79 16.36 -2.91
CA ARG A 33 6.98 15.01 -3.49
C ARG A 33 5.74 14.50 -4.19
N LEU A 34 4.55 14.71 -3.61
CA LEU A 34 3.30 14.28 -4.25
C LEU A 34 3.10 14.98 -5.60
N LEU A 35 3.36 16.28 -5.67
CA LEU A 35 3.26 17.05 -6.91
C LEU A 35 4.24 16.53 -7.97
N TYR A 36 5.50 16.32 -7.59
CA TYR A 36 6.49 15.75 -8.51
C TYR A 36 6.13 14.35 -8.97
N SER A 37 5.61 13.50 -8.07
CA SER A 37 5.19 12.14 -8.41
C SER A 37 4.02 12.13 -9.41
N LEU A 38 3.05 13.03 -9.27
CA LEU A 38 1.92 13.16 -10.17
C LEU A 38 2.36 13.66 -11.55
N ALA A 39 3.24 14.67 -11.59
CA ALA A 39 3.80 15.16 -12.84
C ALA A 39 4.65 14.08 -13.55
N GLY A 40 5.47 13.35 -12.79
CA GLY A 40 6.27 12.23 -13.28
C GLY A 40 5.39 11.12 -13.86
N LYS A 41 4.36 10.69 -13.11
CA LYS A 41 3.38 9.70 -13.56
C LYS A 41 2.70 10.14 -14.86
N ALA A 42 2.18 11.36 -14.91
CA ALA A 42 1.51 11.86 -16.11
C ALA A 42 2.44 11.94 -17.33
N THR A 43 3.71 12.31 -17.10
CA THR A 43 4.73 12.33 -18.16
C THR A 43 5.04 10.91 -18.66
N GLN A 44 5.18 9.95 -17.73
CA GLN A 44 5.43 8.56 -18.08
C GLN A 44 4.23 7.94 -18.83
N GLU A 45 3.00 8.21 -18.39
CA GLU A 45 1.77 7.77 -19.07
C GLU A 45 1.57 8.40 -20.44
N PHE A 46 2.04 9.62 -20.65
CA PHE A 46 2.03 10.24 -21.96
C PHE A 46 3.10 9.61 -22.87
N ASN A 47 4.31 9.39 -22.35
CA ASN A 47 5.43 8.82 -23.10
C ASN A 47 5.24 7.33 -23.42
N SER A 48 4.46 6.59 -22.62
CA SER A 48 4.15 5.18 -22.89
C SER A 48 3.13 5.01 -24.02
N ARG A 49 2.49 6.09 -24.50
CA ARG A 49 1.64 6.05 -25.69
C ARG A 49 2.52 5.87 -26.92
N ALA A 50 2.29 4.79 -27.66
CA ALA A 50 2.91 4.60 -28.95
C ALA A 50 2.24 5.56 -29.95
N PHE A 51 2.94 6.63 -30.30
CA PHE A 51 2.56 7.45 -31.44
C PHE A 51 3.09 6.80 -32.72
N THR A 52 2.21 6.55 -33.69
CA THR A 52 2.53 5.97 -34.99
C THR A 52 2.70 7.08 -36.03
N GLU A 53 3.33 6.78 -37.17
CA GLU A 53 3.48 7.73 -38.29
C GLU A 53 2.14 8.21 -38.88
N ALA A 54 1.04 7.52 -38.56
CA ALA A 54 -0.32 7.89 -38.94
C ALA A 54 -0.95 8.93 -37.98
N ASP A 55 -0.33 9.21 -36.83
CA ASP A 55 -0.86 10.17 -35.87
C ASP A 55 -0.54 11.60 -36.31
N ASN A 56 -1.59 12.40 -36.48
CA ASN A 56 -1.46 13.79 -36.91
C ASN A 56 -0.82 14.62 -35.78
N LEU A 57 0.26 15.35 -36.10
CA LEU A 57 0.95 16.26 -35.17
C LEU A 57 0.01 17.19 -34.36
N PRO A 58 -1.07 17.76 -34.96
CA PRO A 58 -2.05 18.56 -34.23
C PRO A 58 -2.82 17.79 -33.14
N GLU A 59 -3.15 16.51 -33.37
CA GLU A 59 -3.87 15.67 -32.42
C GLU A 59 -2.99 15.31 -31.22
N ILE A 60 -1.71 15.01 -31.46
CA ILE A 60 -0.71 14.80 -30.41
C ILE A 60 -0.55 16.06 -29.56
N ASN A 61 -0.46 17.24 -30.19
CA ASN A 61 -0.38 18.51 -29.47
C ASN A 61 -1.65 18.79 -28.64
N ALA A 62 -2.84 18.50 -29.17
CA ALA A 62 -4.10 18.64 -28.42
C ALA A 62 -4.14 17.72 -27.19
N ALA A 63 -3.75 16.45 -27.35
CA ALA A 63 -3.65 15.49 -26.25
C ALA A 63 -2.63 15.91 -25.19
N TRP A 64 -1.49 16.46 -25.60
CA TRP A 64 -0.48 17.01 -24.69
C TRP A 64 -1.03 18.20 -23.90
N GLN A 65 -1.69 19.15 -24.55
CA GLN A 65 -2.27 20.32 -23.89
C GLN A 65 -3.35 19.95 -22.87
N GLU A 66 -4.20 18.97 -23.17
CA GLU A 66 -5.23 18.51 -22.24
C GLU A 66 -4.62 17.78 -21.02
N THR A 67 -3.61 16.95 -21.25
CA THR A 67 -2.86 16.28 -20.17
C THR A 67 -2.19 17.32 -19.28
N LYS A 68 -1.50 18.30 -19.88
CA LYS A 68 -0.86 19.42 -19.19
C LYS A 68 -1.88 20.19 -18.35
N LYS A 69 -3.02 20.58 -18.93
CA LYS A 69 -4.09 21.33 -18.25
C LYS A 69 -4.63 20.56 -17.04
N THR A 70 -4.82 19.25 -17.17
CA THR A 70 -5.28 18.38 -16.08
C THR A 70 -4.26 18.33 -14.94
N VAL A 71 -2.98 18.10 -15.26
CA VAL A 71 -1.90 18.10 -14.27
C VAL A 71 -1.79 19.44 -13.56
N TRP A 72 -1.86 20.55 -14.30
CA TRP A 72 -1.82 21.91 -13.73
C TRP A 72 -2.99 22.20 -12.80
N LYS A 73 -4.21 21.77 -13.13
CA LYS A 73 -5.37 21.93 -12.25
C LYS A 73 -5.17 21.19 -10.92
N THR A 74 -4.73 19.93 -10.99
CA THR A 74 -4.44 19.11 -9.80
C THR A 74 -3.31 19.72 -8.99
N ALA A 75 -2.24 20.18 -9.64
CA ALA A 75 -1.12 20.83 -8.97
C ALA A 75 -1.54 22.11 -8.24
N LYS A 76 -2.35 22.95 -8.89
CA LYS A 76 -2.90 24.17 -8.29
C LYS A 76 -3.76 23.86 -7.06
N LEU A 77 -4.60 22.82 -7.13
CA LEU A 77 -5.42 22.39 -5.99
C LEU A 77 -4.54 21.99 -4.80
N LEU A 78 -3.54 21.13 -5.04
CA LEU A 78 -2.62 20.64 -4.01
C LEU A 78 -1.72 21.73 -3.42
N LEU A 79 -1.33 22.73 -4.21
CA LEU A 79 -0.61 23.91 -3.72
C LEU A 79 -1.48 24.85 -2.87
N SER A 80 -2.79 24.84 -3.09
CA SER A 80 -3.74 25.73 -2.41
C SER A 80 -4.31 25.15 -1.11
N GLN A 81 -4.07 23.87 -0.82
CA GLN A 81 -4.67 23.17 0.33
C GLN A 81 -3.60 22.35 1.09
N PRO A 82 -3.62 22.33 2.43
CA PRO A 82 -2.74 21.46 3.19
C PRO A 82 -3.04 19.99 2.87
N LEU A 83 -2.00 19.20 2.59
CA LEU A 83 -2.07 17.80 2.16
C LEU A 83 -2.55 16.87 3.29
N MET A 84 -3.82 16.92 3.63
CA MET A 84 -4.42 16.00 4.60
C MET A 84 -4.91 14.73 3.91
N ALA A 85 -4.38 13.57 4.32
CA ALA A 85 -4.74 12.27 3.76
C ALA A 85 -6.27 12.03 3.73
N SER A 86 -6.99 12.47 4.76
CA SER A 86 -8.45 12.33 4.86
C SER A 86 -9.27 13.23 3.92
N ARG A 87 -8.64 14.25 3.32
CA ARG A 87 -9.29 15.20 2.40
C ARG A 87 -8.94 14.97 0.94
N LEU A 88 -8.02 14.05 0.67
CA LEU A 88 -7.67 13.66 -0.69
C LEU A 88 -8.79 12.79 -1.27
N GLY A 89 -9.15 13.02 -2.54
CA GLY A 89 -9.96 12.08 -3.30
C GLY A 89 -9.26 10.73 -3.46
N GLU A 90 -9.99 9.69 -3.85
CA GLU A 90 -9.49 8.31 -3.90
C GLU A 90 -8.20 8.16 -4.73
N ASP A 91 -8.15 8.75 -5.93
CA ASP A 91 -6.96 8.72 -6.80
C ASP A 91 -5.72 9.39 -6.18
N LEU A 92 -5.96 10.51 -5.48
CA LEU A 92 -4.90 11.26 -4.81
C LEU A 92 -4.45 10.55 -3.54
N PHE A 93 -5.37 9.90 -2.81
CA PHE A 93 -5.04 9.09 -1.65
C PHE A 93 -4.16 7.90 -2.05
N LYS A 94 -4.50 7.19 -3.12
CA LYS A 94 -3.64 6.12 -3.68
C LYS A 94 -2.23 6.61 -4.00
N SER A 95 -2.11 7.74 -4.70
CA SER A 95 -0.81 8.34 -5.05
C SER A 95 -0.02 8.79 -3.81
N PHE A 96 -0.72 9.36 -2.84
CA PHE A 96 -0.16 9.75 -1.55
C PHE A 96 0.37 8.56 -0.75
N THR A 97 -0.43 7.49 -0.64
CA THR A 97 -0.04 6.24 0.00
C THR A 97 1.14 5.61 -0.70
N ALA A 98 1.15 5.55 -2.03
CA ALA A 98 2.28 5.01 -2.80
C ALA A 98 3.60 5.72 -2.47
N ASN A 99 3.60 7.06 -2.40
CA ASN A 99 4.79 7.84 -2.07
C ASN A 99 5.34 7.54 -0.67
N ILE A 100 4.47 7.47 0.33
CA ILE A 100 4.90 7.20 1.71
C ILE A 100 5.30 5.72 1.87
N MET A 101 4.58 4.83 1.19
CA MET A 101 4.84 3.38 1.21
C MET A 101 6.29 3.08 0.80
N VAL A 102 6.88 3.81 -0.14
CA VAL A 102 8.30 3.65 -0.50
C VAL A 102 9.22 3.75 0.72
N ALA A 103 9.01 4.75 1.57
CA ALA A 103 9.83 4.92 2.77
C ALA A 103 9.58 3.81 3.82
N ILE A 104 8.33 3.35 3.96
CA ILE A 104 7.97 2.25 4.85
C ILE A 104 8.65 0.95 4.40
N LEU A 105 8.49 0.58 3.12
CA LEU A 105 9.09 -0.64 2.56
C LEU A 105 10.62 -0.61 2.62
N GLN A 106 11.24 0.54 2.32
CA GLN A 106 12.69 0.70 2.49
C GLN A 106 13.14 0.52 3.94
N THR A 107 12.34 0.99 4.91
CA THR A 107 12.66 0.85 6.33
C THR A 107 12.55 -0.60 6.77
N ILE A 108 11.48 -1.30 6.37
CA ILE A 108 11.30 -2.73 6.64
C ILE A 108 12.40 -3.56 5.96
N GLY A 109 12.73 -3.26 4.70
CA GLY A 109 13.78 -3.94 3.95
C GLY A 109 15.17 -3.83 4.59
N ARG A 110 15.43 -2.82 5.43
CA ARG A 110 16.67 -2.73 6.23
C ARG A 110 16.70 -3.77 7.36
N GLY A 111 15.56 -4.14 7.92
CA GLY A 111 15.42 -5.21 8.91
C GLY A 111 15.45 -6.61 8.32
N MET A 112 15.04 -6.77 7.06
CA MET A 112 14.99 -8.07 6.36
C MET A 112 16.33 -8.56 5.79
N ARG A 113 17.41 -7.83 6.04
CA ARG A 113 18.67 -8.04 5.33
C ARG A 113 19.27 -9.42 5.62
N ASN A 114 19.81 -10.05 4.56
CA ASN A 114 20.40 -11.39 4.59
C ASN A 114 19.40 -12.48 5.03
N GLY A 115 18.10 -12.29 4.74
CA GLY A 115 17.05 -13.24 5.10
C GLY A 115 16.64 -13.21 6.57
N CYS A 116 17.06 -12.19 7.34
CA CYS A 116 16.65 -12.05 8.73
C CYS A 116 15.13 -11.78 8.82
N PRO A 117 14.38 -12.49 9.67
CA PRO A 117 12.98 -12.15 9.90
C PRO A 117 12.88 -10.80 10.62
N VAL A 118 11.85 -10.03 10.28
CA VAL A 118 11.53 -8.75 10.92
C VAL A 118 10.07 -8.73 11.35
N GLN A 119 9.83 -8.24 12.56
CA GLN A 119 8.47 -7.99 13.06
C GLN A 119 8.14 -6.51 12.89
N VAL A 120 6.98 -6.21 12.33
CA VAL A 120 6.55 -4.84 12.03
C VAL A 120 5.20 -4.59 12.69
N TYR A 121 5.12 -3.53 13.48
CA TYR A 121 3.92 -3.15 14.21
C TYR A 121 3.45 -1.75 13.79
N PHE A 122 2.17 -1.63 13.47
CA PHE A 122 1.50 -0.36 13.20
C PHE A 122 0.60 0.00 14.38
N VAL A 123 1.02 0.97 15.19
CA VAL A 123 0.48 1.15 16.56
C VAL A 123 -0.70 2.13 16.59
N ASP A 124 -0.77 3.08 15.67
CA ASP A 124 -1.79 4.13 15.64
C ASP A 124 -3.09 3.65 14.94
N ALA A 125 -4.24 3.93 15.57
CA ALA A 125 -5.55 3.72 14.96
C ALA A 125 -5.70 4.40 13.58
N ALA A 126 -4.95 5.49 13.35
CA ALA A 126 -4.96 6.23 12.10
C ALA A 126 -4.52 5.39 10.87
N TRP A 127 -3.81 4.27 11.08
CA TRP A 127 -3.42 3.34 10.01
C TRP A 127 -4.62 2.59 9.40
N ALA A 128 -5.60 2.24 10.23
CA ALA A 128 -6.78 1.43 9.90
C ALA A 128 -7.95 1.78 10.85
N ILE A 129 -8.57 2.94 10.63
CA ILE A 129 -9.50 3.57 11.59
C ILE A 129 -10.78 2.75 11.78
N ASN A 130 -11.30 2.11 10.73
CA ASN A 130 -12.54 1.34 10.89
C ASN A 130 -12.28 0.01 11.58
N SER A 131 -11.11 -0.59 11.38
CA SER A 131 -10.75 -1.85 12.04
C SER A 131 -10.75 -1.71 13.56
N THR A 132 -10.34 -0.54 14.10
CA THR A 132 -10.41 -0.27 15.56
C THR A 132 -11.84 -0.06 16.08
N LYS A 133 -12.82 0.07 15.19
CA LYS A 133 -14.25 0.14 15.49
C LYS A 133 -14.99 -1.12 15.06
N ASP A 134 -14.26 -2.22 14.88
CA ASP A 134 -14.76 -3.51 14.42
C ASP A 134 -15.46 -3.50 13.06
N LYS A 135 -15.18 -2.50 12.22
CA LYS A 135 -15.77 -2.35 10.88
C LYS A 135 -14.72 -2.63 9.79
N PRO A 136 -15.14 -3.09 8.60
CA PRO A 136 -14.23 -3.24 7.47
C PRO A 136 -13.61 -1.89 7.09
N ASP A 137 -12.30 -1.88 6.89
CA ASP A 137 -11.59 -0.75 6.33
C ASP A 137 -11.68 -0.72 4.80
N THR A 138 -11.35 0.42 4.21
CA THR A 138 -11.33 0.58 2.74
C THR A 138 -10.10 1.32 2.29
N GLY A 139 -9.70 1.12 1.03
CA GLY A 139 -8.58 1.83 0.41
C GLY A 139 -8.73 3.36 0.40
N ARG A 140 -9.94 3.89 0.63
CA ARG A 140 -10.19 5.33 0.61
C ARG A 140 -9.61 6.10 1.79
N TYR A 141 -9.44 5.44 2.95
CA TYR A 141 -8.99 6.10 4.18
C TYR A 141 -8.09 5.25 5.07
N SER A 142 -8.01 3.94 4.83
CA SER A 142 -7.04 3.06 5.49
C SER A 142 -5.78 2.96 4.65
N MET A 143 -4.66 3.39 5.25
CA MET A 143 -3.38 3.38 4.57
C MET A 143 -2.86 1.95 4.40
N LEU A 144 -3.10 1.06 5.37
CA LEU A 144 -2.69 -0.34 5.28
C LEU A 144 -3.46 -1.09 4.18
N VAL A 145 -4.78 -0.86 4.08
CA VAL A 145 -5.58 -1.44 3.00
C VAL A 145 -5.14 -0.89 1.64
N GLN A 146 -4.90 0.42 1.53
CA GLN A 146 -4.44 1.01 0.28
C GLN A 146 -3.04 0.55 -0.13
N MET A 147 -2.12 0.35 0.82
CA MET A 147 -0.81 -0.26 0.57
C MET A 147 -0.97 -1.66 -0.02
N ARG A 148 -1.83 -2.49 0.58
CA ARG A 148 -2.12 -3.83 0.06
C ARG A 148 -2.66 -3.79 -1.37
N ILE A 149 -3.65 -2.95 -1.64
CA ILE A 149 -4.22 -2.78 -2.98
C ILE A 149 -3.13 -2.45 -4.00
N ILE A 150 -2.26 -1.48 -3.69
CA ILE A 150 -1.17 -1.07 -4.59
C ILE A 150 -0.22 -2.24 -4.87
N LEU A 151 0.20 -2.97 -3.84
CA LEU A 151 1.11 -4.10 -4.01
C LEU A 151 0.46 -5.25 -4.80
N GLU A 152 -0.82 -5.54 -4.56
CA GLU A 152 -1.57 -6.54 -5.33
C GLU A 152 -1.69 -6.17 -6.81
N GLU A 153 -1.92 -4.88 -7.12
CA GLU A 153 -1.93 -4.41 -8.51
C GLU A 153 -0.55 -4.58 -9.17
N CYS A 154 0.54 -4.29 -8.45
CA CYS A 154 1.90 -4.51 -8.97
C CYS A 154 2.14 -5.99 -9.30
N ILE A 155 1.84 -6.92 -8.40
CA ILE A 155 2.07 -8.35 -8.65
C ILE A 155 1.09 -8.98 -9.65
N LYS A 156 0.00 -8.28 -10.00
CA LYS A 156 -0.97 -8.66 -11.04
C LYS A 156 -0.72 -7.92 -12.36
N HIS A 157 0.44 -7.29 -12.54
CA HIS A 157 0.77 -6.52 -13.73
C HIS A 157 0.59 -7.37 -15.02
N PRO A 158 -0.01 -6.81 -16.10
CA PRO A 158 -0.31 -7.57 -17.32
C PRO A 158 0.95 -8.13 -17.99
N GLU A 159 2.01 -7.33 -18.07
CA GLU A 159 3.28 -7.72 -18.68
C GLU A 159 4.02 -8.78 -17.83
N PRO A 160 4.30 -10.00 -18.37
CA PRO A 160 4.90 -11.09 -17.61
C PRO A 160 6.25 -10.79 -16.96
N VAL A 161 7.15 -10.11 -17.68
CA VAL A 161 8.49 -9.82 -17.16
C VAL A 161 8.42 -8.86 -15.97
N ILE A 162 7.61 -7.80 -16.10
CA ILE A 162 7.39 -6.81 -15.04
C ILE A 162 6.71 -7.46 -13.84
N ARG A 163 5.74 -8.34 -14.09
CA ARG A 163 5.03 -9.07 -13.03
C ARG A 163 5.97 -9.92 -12.18
N GLU A 164 6.91 -10.63 -12.80
CA GLU A 164 7.87 -11.45 -12.06
C GLU A 164 8.84 -10.60 -11.25
N ILE A 165 9.31 -9.49 -11.80
CA ILE A 165 10.12 -8.51 -11.07
C ILE A 165 9.35 -7.98 -9.85
N TYR A 166 8.07 -7.62 -10.01
CA TYR A 166 7.27 -7.15 -8.88
C TYR A 166 7.00 -8.24 -7.85
N ARG A 167 6.84 -9.50 -8.26
CA ARG A 167 6.70 -10.62 -7.34
C ARG A 167 7.95 -10.77 -6.47
N GLU A 168 9.13 -10.75 -7.08
CA GLU A 168 10.41 -10.84 -6.36
C GLU A 168 10.65 -9.63 -5.43
N LEU A 169 10.29 -8.42 -5.88
CA LEU A 169 10.52 -7.20 -5.11
C LEU A 169 9.51 -7.01 -3.97
N TYR A 170 8.25 -7.36 -4.17
CA TYR A 170 7.15 -6.98 -3.29
C TYR A 170 6.44 -8.15 -2.60
N GLY A 171 6.61 -9.39 -3.07
CA GLY A 171 5.96 -10.57 -2.47
C GLY A 171 6.26 -10.70 -0.99
N ALA A 172 7.53 -10.55 -0.60
CA ALA A 172 7.97 -10.64 0.79
C ALA A 172 7.34 -9.57 1.73
N PHE A 173 6.81 -8.48 1.18
CA PHE A 173 6.06 -7.46 1.93
C PHE A 173 4.55 -7.66 1.85
N LEU A 174 4.04 -8.19 0.73
CA LEU A 174 2.62 -8.41 0.51
C LEU A 174 2.10 -9.59 1.35
N ASP A 175 2.80 -10.72 1.39
CA ASP A 175 2.31 -11.92 2.08
C ASP A 175 2.07 -11.70 3.60
N PRO A 176 2.95 -10.98 4.33
CA PRO A 176 2.67 -10.62 5.71
C PRO A 176 1.56 -9.57 5.83
N LEU A 177 1.47 -8.63 4.89
CA LEU A 177 0.44 -7.58 4.91
C LEU A 177 -0.97 -8.14 4.65
N GLN A 178 -1.09 -9.22 3.88
CA GLN A 178 -2.36 -9.93 3.69
C GLN A 178 -2.85 -10.63 4.95
N ARG A 179 -1.92 -11.01 5.84
CA ARG A 179 -2.17 -11.73 7.10
C ARG A 179 -1.93 -10.84 8.33
N ILE A 180 -1.95 -9.51 8.14
CA ILE A 180 -1.71 -8.58 9.22
C ILE A 180 -2.83 -8.67 10.25
N GLU A 181 -2.45 -8.83 11.51
CA GLU A 181 -3.38 -8.90 12.62
C GLU A 181 -3.99 -7.52 12.92
N GLY A 182 -5.25 -7.49 13.37
CA GLY A 182 -5.94 -6.28 13.79
C GLY A 182 -6.48 -5.38 12.67
N VAL A 183 -6.35 -5.79 11.39
CA VAL A 183 -6.96 -5.08 10.24
C VAL A 183 -8.10 -5.90 9.65
N LYS A 184 -9.31 -5.33 9.63
CA LYS A 184 -10.49 -5.95 9.00
C LYS A 184 -10.57 -5.52 7.54
N PHE A 185 -10.19 -6.41 6.63
CA PHE A 185 -10.25 -6.15 5.18
C PHE A 185 -11.69 -6.20 4.65
N PRO A 186 -12.01 -5.43 3.60
CA PRO A 186 -13.29 -5.54 2.92
C PRO A 186 -13.40 -6.90 2.21
N SER A 187 -14.62 -7.38 1.97
CA SER A 187 -14.89 -8.69 1.38
C SER A 187 -14.16 -8.93 0.04
N SER A 188 -14.00 -7.89 -0.78
CA SER A 188 -13.26 -7.95 -2.04
C SER A 188 -11.76 -8.24 -1.89
N LEU A 189 -11.21 -8.05 -0.69
CA LEU A 189 -9.80 -8.25 -0.37
C LEU A 189 -9.61 -9.35 0.70
N ARG A 190 -10.63 -10.11 1.08
CA ARG A 190 -10.41 -11.23 2.00
C ARG A 190 -9.56 -12.31 1.33
N SER A 191 -8.53 -12.80 2.00
CA SER A 191 -7.76 -13.94 1.49
C SER A 191 -8.58 -15.22 1.70
N VAL A 192 -8.35 -16.24 0.88
CA VAL A 192 -9.03 -17.53 1.02
C VAL A 192 -8.80 -18.15 2.41
N SER A 193 -7.65 -17.89 3.04
CA SER A 193 -7.36 -18.33 4.41
C SER A 193 -8.23 -17.63 5.46
N SER A 194 -8.48 -16.32 5.34
CA SER A 194 -9.31 -15.57 6.29
C SER A 194 -10.80 -15.96 6.24
N LEU A 195 -11.26 -16.47 5.09
CA LEU A 195 -12.64 -16.97 4.95
C LEU A 195 -12.80 -18.33 5.61
N ALA A 196 -11.79 -19.20 5.50
CA ALA A 196 -11.80 -20.52 6.13
C ALA A 196 -11.67 -20.45 7.67
N GLU A 197 -10.95 -19.45 8.19
CA GLU A 197 -10.85 -19.22 9.64
C GLU A 197 -12.13 -18.62 10.22
N GLU A 198 -12.79 -17.67 9.53
CA GLU A 198 -14.10 -17.13 9.95
C GLU A 198 -15.21 -18.21 9.89
N GLU A 199 -15.27 -19.03 8.83
CA GLU A 199 -16.23 -20.15 8.75
C GLU A 199 -15.98 -21.21 9.85
N ALA A 200 -14.73 -21.43 10.26
CA ALA A 200 -14.41 -22.34 11.36
C ALA A 200 -14.81 -21.77 12.73
N THR A 201 -14.60 -20.46 12.97
CA THR A 201 -15.03 -19.82 14.22
C THR A 201 -16.55 -19.70 14.32
N ASP A 202 -17.24 -19.37 13.21
CA ASP A 202 -18.71 -19.31 13.19
C ASP A 202 -19.33 -20.70 13.42
N ALA A 203 -18.68 -21.77 12.93
CA ALA A 203 -19.11 -23.15 13.16
C ALA A 203 -18.83 -23.66 14.59
N GLU A 204 -17.76 -23.18 15.23
CA GLU A 204 -17.48 -23.47 16.65
C GLU A 204 -18.49 -22.75 17.57
N ASP A 205 -18.82 -21.48 17.27
CA ASP A 205 -19.82 -20.71 18.01
C ASP A 205 -21.25 -21.28 17.82
N GLU A 206 -21.60 -21.81 16.65
CA GLU A 206 -22.87 -22.53 16.43
C GLU A 206 -22.92 -23.91 17.13
N MET A 207 -21.77 -24.58 17.33
CA MET A 207 -21.71 -25.85 18.05
C MET A 207 -21.87 -25.70 19.57
N ASP A 208 -21.39 -24.59 20.15
CA ASP A 208 -21.51 -24.32 21.59
C ASP A 208 -22.95 -23.92 22.00
N ASP A 209 -23.78 -23.42 21.06
CA ASP A 209 -25.20 -23.11 21.29
C ASP A 209 -26.12 -24.37 21.25
N PHE A 210 -25.56 -25.53 20.85
CA PHE A 210 -26.22 -26.83 20.84
C PHE A 210 -25.73 -27.78 21.95
N SER A 211 -25.48 -27.27 23.17
CA SER A 211 -25.39 -28.15 24.35
C SER A 211 -26.80 -28.50 24.84
N PRO A 212 -27.18 -29.80 24.88
CA PRO A 212 -28.57 -30.20 24.81
C PRO A 212 -29.32 -30.00 26.13
N LEU A 213 -30.59 -29.59 25.97
CA LEU A 213 -31.75 -29.80 26.85
C LEU A 213 -31.93 -31.29 27.20
N LEU A 214 -30.96 -31.90 27.88
CA LEU A 214 -30.95 -33.29 28.30
C LEU A 214 -30.57 -33.42 29.79
N GLU A 215 -31.28 -32.66 30.62
CA GLU A 215 -31.52 -33.03 32.02
C GLU A 215 -33.01 -32.77 32.33
N MET A 216 -33.85 -33.76 32.04
CA MET A 216 -35.15 -34.00 32.68
C MET A 216 -35.38 -35.50 32.80
#